data_AF-A0A7V4Y091-F1
#
_entry.id   AF-A0A7V4Y091-F1
#
_cell.length_a   1.000
_cell.length_b   1.000
_cell.length_c   1.000
_cell.angle_alpha   90.00
_cell.angle_beta   90.00
_cell.angle_gamma   90.00
#
_symmetry.space_group_name_H-M   'P 1'
#
loop_
_entity.id
_entity.type
_entity.pdbx_description
1 polymer ?
#
loop_
_entity_poly.entity_id
_entity_poly.type
_entity_poly.pdbx_seq_one_letter_code
_entity_poly.pdbx_strand_id
1 'polypeptide(L)' 'SIPIALEEAIANGRVKPGDTVVLVAFGAGLTWAACVLRWWSA' A
#
# COMPACT_ATOMS: atom_id res chain seq x y z
N SER A 1 6.70 -4.70 -6.19
CA SER A 1 5.63 -5.48 -5.54
C SER A 1 4.56 -4.59 -4.93
N ILE A 2 4.91 -3.60 -4.10
CA ILE A 2 3.93 -2.77 -3.37
C ILE A 2 2.92 -2.06 -4.29
N PRO A 3 3.32 -1.34 -5.36
CA PRO A 3 2.35 -0.64 -6.20
C PRO A 3 1.41 -1.60 -6.94
N ILE A 4 1.93 -2.75 -7.38
CA ILE A 4 1.17 -3.79 -8.08
C ILE A 4 0.14 -4.42 -7.12
N ALA A 5 0.56 -4.82 -5.92
CA ALA A 5 -0.34 -5.40 -4.93
C ALA A 5 -1.42 -4.39 -4.46
N LEU A 6 -1.08 -3.10 -4.40
CA LEU A 6 -2.03 -2.05 -4.10
C LEU A 6 -3.05 -1.88 -5.23
N GLU A 7 -2.61 -1.87 -6.49
CA GLU A 7 -3.49 -1.83 -7.66
C GLU A 7 -4.45 -3.02 -7.69
N GLU A 8 -3.95 -4.24 -7.50
CA GLU A 8 -4.79 -5.44 -7.44
C GLU A 8 -5.79 -5.39 -6.28
N ALA A 9 -5.38 -4.84 -5.12
CA ALA A 9 -6.27 -4.69 -3.98
C ALA A 9 -7.38 -3.66 -4.24
N ILE A 10 -7.08 -2.59 -5.00
CA ILE A 10 -8.07 -1.60 -5.43
C ILE A 10 -9.02 -2.22 -6.46
N ALA A 11 -8.50 -2.89 -7.49
CA ALA A 11 -9.29 -3.54 -8.54
C ALA A 11 -10.25 -4.59 -7.98
N ASN A 12 -9.83 -5.31 -6.93
CA ASN A 12 -10.65 -6.31 -6.25
C ASN A 12 -11.53 -5.72 -5.12
N GLY A 13 -11.60 -4.39 -4.96
CA GLY A 13 -12.44 -3.73 -3.97
C GLY A 13 -12.03 -3.98 -2.51
N ARG A 14 -10.80 -4.46 -2.28
CA ARG A 14 -10.24 -4.72 -0.94
C ARG A 14 -9.71 -3.45 -0.28
N VAL A 15 -9.36 -2.44 -1.07
CA VAL A 15 -9.01 -1.09 -0.63
C VAL A 15 -10.03 -0.11 -1.21
N LYS A 16 -10.61 0.73 -0.36
CA LYS A 16 -11.68 1.67 -0.69
C LYS A 16 -11.34 3.08 -0.21
N PRO A 17 -11.92 4.13 -0.82
CA PRO A 17 -11.78 5.49 -0.31
C PRO A 17 -12.14 5.58 1.17
N GLY A 18 -11.27 6.20 1.94
CA GLY A 18 -11.38 6.35 3.39
C GLY A 18 -10.58 5.32 4.20
N ASP A 19 -10.16 4.20 3.60
CA ASP A 19 -9.41 3.15 4.29
C ASP A 19 -8.03 3.64 4.78
N THR A 20 -7.58 3.12 5.91
CA THR A 20 -6.20 3.31 6.37
C THR A 20 -5.35 2.17 5.86
N VAL A 21 -4.35 2.49 5.06
CA VAL A 21 -3.47 1.52 4.39
C VAL A 21 -2.06 1.66 4.96
N VAL A 22 -1.44 0.52 5.25
CA VAL A 22 -0.03 0.43 5.66
C VAL A 22 0.76 -0.24 4.55
N LEU A 23 1.81 0.44 4.08
CA LEU A 23 2.77 -0.08 3.11
C LEU A 23 4.08 -0.37 3.84
N VAL A 24 4.69 -1.52 3.58
CA VAL A 24 5.97 -1.92 4.18
C VAL A 24 6.88 -2.58 3.15
N ALA A 25 8.16 -2.17 3.14
CA ALA A 25 9.19 -2.67 2.25
C ALA A 25 10.45 -3.06 3.02
N PHE A 26 11.15 -4.08 2.52
CA PHE A 26 12.47 -4.50 2.97
C PHE A 26 13.39 -4.66 1.76
N GLY A 27 14.68 -4.36 1.92
CA GLY A 27 15.68 -4.44 0.86
C GLY A 27 17.06 -4.85 1.39
N ALA A 28 18.00 -5.06 0.45
CA ALA A 28 19.36 -5.50 0.77
C ALA A 28 20.08 -4.55 1.76
N GLY A 29 21.01 -5.12 2.52
CA GLY A 29 21.66 -4.47 3.66
C GLY A 29 20.83 -4.69 4.93
N LEU A 30 20.29 -3.61 5.48
CA LEU A 30 19.32 -3.60 6.58
C LEU A 30 18.27 -2.50 6.33
N THR A 31 17.98 -2.25 5.05
CA THR A 31 17.11 -1.14 4.63
C THR A 31 15.65 -1.58 4.72
N TRP A 32 14.85 -0.80 5.44
CA TRP A 32 13.41 -0.99 5.51
C TRP A 32 12.71 0.37 5.52
N ALA A 33 11.45 0.38 5.08
CA ALA A 33 10.62 1.56 5.11
C ALA A 33 9.15 1.17 5.32
N ALA A 34 8.41 2.03 6.01
CA ALA A 34 6.97 1.89 6.18
C ALA A 34 6.28 3.25 5.99
N CYS A 35 5.03 3.21 5.50
CA CYS A 35 4.19 4.38 5.30
C CYS A 35 2.75 4.04 5.69
N VAL A 36 2.11 4.92 6.45
CA VAL A 36 0.67 4.87 6.70
C VAL A 36 0.02 6.00 5.94
N LEU A 37 -1.01 5.68 5.17
CA LEU A 37 -1.77 6.65 4.40
C LEU A 37 -3.27 6.39 4.52
N ARG A 38 -4.06 7.45 4.40
CA ARG A 38 -5.49 7.32 4.15
C ARG A 38 -5.70 7.24 2.65
N TRP A 39 -6.27 6.14 2.18
CA TRP A 39 -6.58 5.98 0.77
C TRP A 39 -7.74 6.89 0.40
N TRP A 40 -7.60 7.62 -0.69
CA TRP A 40 -8.66 8.43 -1.28
C TRP A 40 -8.58 8.26 -2.80
N SER A 41 -9.70 7.99 -3.46
CA SER A 41 -9.71 8.12 -4.92
C SER A 41 -9.95 9.59 -5.27
N ALA A 42 -9.22 10.10 -6.26
CA ALA A 42 -9.70 11.25 -7.01
C ALA A 42 -10.95 10.87 -7.81
#